data_AF-A0A7L4ZE56-F1
#
_entry.id   AF-A0A7L4ZE56-F1
#
_cell.length_a   1.000
_cell.length_b   1.000
_cell.length_c   1.000
_cell.angle_alpha   90.00
_cell.angle_beta   90.00
_cell.angle_gamma   90.00
#
_symmetry.space_group_name_H-M   'P 1'
#
loop_
_entity.id
_entity.type
_entity.pdbx_description
1 polymer ?
#
loop_
_entity_poly.entity_id
_entity_poly.type
_entity_poly.pdbx_seq_one_letter_code
_entity_poly.pdbx_strand_id
1 'polypeptide(L)'
;MKKALFLMTVFLLSFGAVNAQDWEKYKAEDLSFIAYYPQEPKRTVQKVSTAVGELDMHMIMHAPTSGDDNAVYSVIRSDYPKSQFTNADDEYNATVLDGAVEGAVSNVKGKLEFDNKVKFNGYPGRSIKIEIQGGFIYINAYLVENSMFITQVICLTSNDGNKSIDRFLNSFEIIKTK
;
A
#
# COMPACT_ATOMS: atom_id res chain seq x y z
N MET A 1 19.66 71.55 -1.72
CA MET A 1 18.47 70.77 -1.32
C MET A 1 17.97 69.94 -2.49
N LYS A 2 18.34 68.66 -2.58
CA LYS A 2 17.69 67.70 -3.49
C LYS A 2 17.51 66.40 -2.70
N LYS A 3 16.25 66.06 -2.44
CA LYS A 3 15.81 64.95 -1.59
C LYS A 3 16.11 63.64 -2.31
N ALA A 4 16.81 62.72 -1.63
CA ALA A 4 16.96 61.35 -2.05
C ALA A 4 15.61 60.62 -1.90
N LEU A 5 15.12 60.01 -2.97
CA LEU A 5 13.94 59.14 -2.95
C LEU A 5 14.45 57.70 -2.88
N PHE A 6 14.31 57.06 -1.72
CA PHE A 6 14.65 55.65 -1.53
C PHE A 6 13.37 54.83 -1.84
N LEU A 7 13.34 54.18 -3.01
CA LEU A 7 12.26 53.26 -3.39
C LEU A 7 12.57 51.89 -2.79
N MET A 8 11.87 51.55 -1.71
CA MET A 8 11.91 50.22 -1.08
C MET A 8 10.81 49.36 -1.70
N THR A 9 11.18 48.51 -2.65
CA THR A 9 10.26 47.53 -3.25
C THR A 9 10.07 46.38 -2.28
N VAL A 10 8.90 46.29 -1.65
CA VAL A 10 8.50 45.14 -0.81
C VAL A 10 8.04 44.01 -1.73
N PHE A 11 8.84 42.95 -1.82
CA PHE A 11 8.49 41.73 -2.54
C PHE A 11 7.62 40.86 -1.61
N LEU A 12 6.30 40.96 -1.74
CA LEU A 12 5.36 40.07 -1.06
C LEU A 12 5.41 38.69 -1.75
N LEU A 13 6.23 37.80 -1.20
CA LEU A 13 6.17 36.36 -1.52
C LEU A 13 4.88 35.81 -0.93
N SER A 14 3.86 35.66 -1.77
CA SER A 14 2.68 34.88 -1.47
C SER A 14 3.10 33.42 -1.28
N PHE A 15 3.41 33.02 -0.05
CA PHE A 15 3.48 31.60 0.31
C PHE A 15 2.05 31.06 0.20
N GLY A 16 1.72 30.47 -0.94
CA GLY A 16 0.56 29.60 -1.04
C GLY A 16 0.75 28.50 0.01
N ALA A 17 -0.14 28.45 1.00
CA ALA A 17 -0.16 27.35 1.94
C ALA A 17 -0.43 26.07 1.13
N VAL A 18 0.62 25.31 0.85
CA VAL A 18 0.49 23.92 0.40
C VAL A 18 -0.21 23.22 1.55
N ASN A 19 -1.49 22.95 1.38
CA ASN A 19 -2.29 22.16 2.31
C ASN A 19 -1.81 20.70 2.15
N ALA A 20 -0.66 20.39 2.75
CA ALA A 20 -0.23 19.01 2.89
C ALA A 20 -1.20 18.36 3.86
N GLN A 21 -2.02 17.42 3.38
CA GLN A 21 -2.78 16.58 4.29
C GLN A 21 -1.79 15.83 5.18
N ASP A 22 -1.91 16.05 6.49
CA ASP A 22 -1.14 15.34 7.49
C ASP A 22 -1.68 13.91 7.56
N TRP A 23 -0.85 12.94 7.17
CA TRP A 23 -1.20 11.52 7.24
C TRP A 23 -0.91 11.00 8.64
N GLU A 24 -1.81 10.19 9.16
CA GLU A 24 -1.74 9.62 10.49
C GLU A 24 -0.98 8.30 10.46
N LYS A 25 -0.06 8.13 11.42
CA LYS A 25 0.65 6.88 11.62
C LYS A 25 -0.27 5.87 12.30
N TYR A 26 -0.59 4.79 11.61
CA TYR A 26 -1.31 3.65 12.17
C TYR A 26 -0.31 2.54 12.56
N LYS A 27 -0.38 2.07 13.80
CA LYS A 27 0.47 0.99 14.33
C LYS A 27 -0.40 -0.19 14.75
N ALA A 28 -0.34 -1.28 13.99
CA ALA A 28 -0.99 -2.54 14.34
C ALA A 28 0.01 -3.45 15.05
N GLU A 29 0.13 -3.33 16.38
CA GLU A 29 1.12 -4.09 17.14
C GLU A 29 0.88 -5.60 17.06
N ASP A 30 -0.37 -6.03 17.15
CA ASP A 30 -0.77 -7.44 17.05
C ASP A 30 -0.51 -8.01 15.64
N LEU A 31 -0.65 -7.17 14.61
CA LEU A 31 -0.34 -7.53 13.23
C LEU A 31 1.10 -7.19 12.80
N SER A 32 1.92 -6.71 13.74
CA SER A 32 3.36 -6.45 13.55
C SER A 32 3.70 -5.49 12.39
N PHE A 33 2.85 -4.51 12.08
CA PHE A 33 3.15 -3.52 11.03
C PHE A 33 2.80 -2.08 11.43
N ILE A 34 3.38 -1.15 10.67
CA ILE A 34 3.09 0.29 10.68
C ILE A 34 2.80 0.70 9.24
N ALA A 35 1.85 1.61 9.05
CA ALA A 35 1.65 2.33 7.79
C ALA A 35 1.06 3.71 8.07
N TYR A 36 1.20 4.64 7.14
CA TYR A 36 0.57 5.95 7.23
C TYR A 36 -0.68 5.98 6.38
N TYR A 37 -1.75 6.60 6.89
CA TYR A 37 -3.02 6.72 6.18
C TYR A 37 -3.44 8.19 6.11
N PRO A 38 -4.23 8.60 5.09
CA PRO A 38 -4.77 9.94 5.03
C PRO A 38 -5.64 10.31 6.24
N GLN A 39 -6.32 9.31 6.83
CA GLN A 39 -7.06 9.37 8.09
C GLN A 39 -7.08 7.96 8.73
N GLU A 40 -7.50 7.87 9.99
CA GLU A 40 -7.63 6.59 10.69
C GLU A 40 -8.35 5.50 9.86
N PRO A 41 -7.69 4.35 9.60
CA PRO A 41 -8.29 3.25 8.86
C PRO A 41 -9.19 2.40 9.77
N LYS A 42 -10.12 1.66 9.15
CA LYS A 42 -10.96 0.68 9.84
C LYS A 42 -10.38 -0.73 9.68
N ARG A 43 -10.39 -1.50 10.77
CA ARG A 43 -10.03 -2.92 10.73
C ARG A 43 -11.27 -3.80 10.53
N THR A 44 -11.19 -4.73 9.61
CA THR A 44 -12.15 -5.83 9.43
C THR A 44 -11.40 -7.16 9.35
N VAL A 45 -12.09 -8.25 9.64
CA VAL A 45 -11.56 -9.61 9.50
C VAL A 45 -12.53 -10.40 8.66
N GLN A 46 -12.02 -11.06 7.62
CA GLN A 46 -12.79 -11.96 6.78
C GLN A 46 -12.15 -13.33 6.75
N LYS A 47 -12.97 -14.37 6.82
CA LYS A 47 -12.53 -15.74 6.63
C LYS A 47 -12.58 -16.06 5.15
N VAL A 48 -11.45 -16.49 4.61
CA VAL A 48 -11.35 -16.88 3.20
C VAL A 48 -10.88 -18.31 3.10
N SER A 49 -11.67 -19.13 2.42
CA SER A 49 -11.28 -20.49 2.07
C SER A 49 -10.25 -20.44 0.96
N THR A 50 -9.05 -20.91 1.25
CA THR A 50 -7.95 -21.03 0.29
C THR A 50 -7.59 -22.50 0.07
N ALA A 51 -6.76 -22.79 -0.93
CA ALA A 51 -6.25 -24.16 -1.17
C ALA A 51 -5.53 -24.77 0.06
N VAL A 52 -5.08 -23.91 0.98
CA VAL A 52 -4.30 -24.27 2.16
C VAL A 52 -5.10 -24.24 3.47
N GLY A 53 -6.41 -24.01 3.38
CA GLY A 53 -7.33 -23.94 4.53
C GLY A 53 -8.07 -22.61 4.62
N GLU A 54 -8.89 -22.46 5.67
CA GLU A 54 -9.51 -21.18 6.00
C GLU A 54 -8.46 -20.26 6.63
N LEU A 55 -8.28 -19.08 6.05
CA LEU A 55 -7.38 -18.06 6.54
C LEU A 55 -8.18 -16.84 7.02
N ASP A 56 -7.76 -16.27 8.14
CA ASP A 56 -8.23 -14.95 8.54
C ASP A 56 -7.47 -13.88 7.74
N MET A 57 -8.20 -13.09 6.97
CA MET A 57 -7.73 -11.90 6.29
C MET A 57 -8.03 -10.68 7.15
N HIS A 58 -7.01 -10.15 7.81
CA HIS A 58 -7.10 -8.89 8.52
C HIS A 58 -6.89 -7.73 7.55
N MET A 59 -7.93 -6.93 7.33
CA MET A 59 -7.88 -5.78 6.43
C MET A 59 -7.96 -4.48 7.22
N ILE A 60 -6.95 -3.64 7.08
CA ILE A 60 -6.88 -2.31 7.66
C ILE A 60 -7.03 -1.36 6.48
N MET A 61 -8.18 -0.69 6.39
CA MET A 61 -8.60 0.01 5.18
C MET A 61 -9.11 1.42 5.48
N HIS A 62 -8.64 2.39 4.71
CA HIS A 62 -9.24 3.71 4.59
C HIS A 62 -9.80 3.89 3.18
N ALA A 63 -11.06 4.32 3.07
CA ALA A 63 -11.74 4.59 1.81
C ALA A 63 -12.35 6.00 1.88
N PRO A 64 -11.68 7.02 1.31
CA PRO A 64 -12.18 8.40 1.31
C PRO A 64 -13.53 8.50 0.61
N THR A 65 -14.42 9.37 1.11
CA THR A 65 -15.74 9.60 0.49
C THR A 65 -15.71 10.70 -0.58
N SER A 66 -14.74 11.61 -0.52
CA SER A 66 -14.53 12.67 -1.51
C SER A 66 -13.17 13.36 -1.30
N GLY A 67 -12.61 13.95 -2.36
CA GLY A 67 -11.49 14.90 -2.25
C GLY A 67 -10.10 14.28 -2.09
N ASP A 68 -9.97 12.96 -2.20
CA ASP A 68 -8.69 12.25 -2.16
C ASP A 68 -8.28 11.77 -3.56
N ASP A 69 -6.97 11.64 -3.78
CA ASP A 69 -6.40 11.12 -5.03
C ASP A 69 -6.79 9.66 -5.28
N ASN A 70 -6.98 8.88 -4.21
CA ASN A 70 -7.23 7.45 -4.26
C ASN A 70 -8.57 7.08 -3.60
N ALA A 71 -9.21 6.05 -4.14
CA ALA A 71 -10.47 5.52 -3.62
C ALA A 71 -10.27 4.62 -2.40
N VAL A 72 -9.14 3.92 -2.31
CA VAL A 72 -8.82 3.01 -1.21
C VAL A 72 -7.33 3.02 -0.92
N TYR A 73 -7.00 2.95 0.37
CA TYR A 73 -5.69 2.60 0.91
C TYR A 73 -5.88 1.44 1.88
N SER A 74 -5.14 0.34 1.73
CA SER A 74 -5.23 -0.77 2.68
C SER A 74 -3.94 -1.53 2.90
N VAL A 75 -3.81 -2.08 4.11
CA VAL A 75 -2.90 -3.17 4.44
C VAL A 75 -3.72 -4.40 4.77
N ILE A 76 -3.41 -5.52 4.12
CA ILE A 76 -4.03 -6.81 4.34
C ILE A 76 -2.96 -7.76 4.87
N ARG A 77 -3.26 -8.49 5.95
CA ARG A 77 -2.41 -9.54 6.47
C ARG A 77 -3.17 -10.86 6.57
N SER A 78 -2.52 -11.93 6.15
CA SER A 78 -2.96 -13.31 6.34
C SER A 78 -1.80 -14.19 6.80
N ASP A 79 -2.07 -15.08 7.74
CA ASP A 79 -1.08 -16.02 8.24
C ASP A 79 -1.40 -17.43 7.71
N TYR A 80 -0.51 -17.97 6.90
CA TYR A 80 -0.60 -19.35 6.47
C TYR A 80 -0.20 -20.32 7.58
N PRO A 81 -0.68 -21.59 7.56
CA PRO A 81 -0.24 -22.59 8.51
C PRO A 81 1.28 -22.76 8.49
N LYS A 82 1.94 -22.54 9.64
CA LYS A 82 3.42 -22.62 9.78
C LYS A 82 4.00 -23.95 9.28
N SER A 83 3.27 -25.05 9.43
CA SER A 83 3.70 -26.37 8.99
C SER A 83 4.02 -26.42 7.48
N GLN A 84 3.35 -25.61 6.66
CA GLN A 84 3.58 -25.52 5.22
C GLN A 84 4.90 -24.81 4.86
N PHE A 85 5.44 -24.03 5.79
CA PHE A 85 6.66 -23.23 5.58
C PHE A 85 7.91 -23.82 6.25
N THR A 86 7.80 -24.98 6.90
CA THR A 86 8.91 -25.61 7.64
C THR A 86 10.14 -25.87 6.78
N ASN A 87 9.93 -26.21 5.50
CA ASN A 87 10.99 -26.48 4.52
C ASN A 87 10.80 -25.61 3.27
N ALA A 88 10.17 -24.43 3.41
CA ALA A 88 9.96 -23.53 2.29
C ALA A 88 11.31 -23.00 1.77
N ASP A 89 11.58 -23.28 0.51
CA ASP A 89 12.69 -22.69 -0.23
C ASP A 89 12.21 -21.52 -1.10
N ASP A 90 13.12 -20.96 -1.89
CA ASP A 90 12.81 -19.83 -2.77
C ASP A 90 11.78 -20.18 -3.86
N GLU A 91 11.74 -21.44 -4.32
CA GLU A 91 10.79 -21.90 -5.34
C GLU A 91 9.37 -22.03 -4.77
N TYR A 92 9.24 -22.59 -3.57
CA TYR A 92 7.97 -22.64 -2.85
C TYR A 92 7.44 -21.23 -2.57
N ASN A 93 8.29 -20.33 -2.06
CA ASN A 93 7.91 -18.95 -1.80
C ASN A 93 7.48 -18.21 -3.08
N ALA A 94 8.17 -18.45 -4.21
CA ALA A 94 7.77 -17.91 -5.51
C ALA A 94 6.39 -18.39 -5.92
N THR A 95 6.09 -19.69 -5.75
CA THR A 95 4.77 -20.27 -6.06
C THR A 95 3.65 -19.66 -5.23
N VAL A 96 3.88 -19.42 -3.93
CA VAL A 96 2.90 -18.75 -3.06
C VAL A 96 2.63 -17.31 -3.54
N LEU A 97 3.68 -16.58 -3.92
CA LEU A 97 3.54 -15.23 -4.46
C LEU A 97 2.85 -15.21 -5.83
N ASP A 98 3.14 -16.18 -6.71
CA ASP A 98 2.46 -16.34 -8.00
C ASP A 98 0.95 -16.51 -7.79
N GLY A 99 0.57 -17.40 -6.87
CA GLY A 99 -0.85 -17.60 -6.51
C GLY A 99 -1.51 -16.35 -5.92
N ALA A 100 -0.76 -15.53 -5.16
CA ALA A 100 -1.28 -14.26 -4.65
C ALA A 100 -1.53 -13.23 -5.77
N VAL A 101 -0.63 -13.14 -6.76
CA VAL A 101 -0.80 -12.27 -7.94
C VAL A 101 -1.99 -12.74 -8.78
N GLU A 102 -2.05 -14.03 -9.10
CA GLU A 102 -3.16 -14.62 -9.87
C GLU A 102 -4.51 -14.43 -9.16
N GLY A 103 -4.54 -14.65 -7.84
CA GLY A 103 -5.71 -14.40 -7.00
C GLY A 103 -6.15 -12.94 -7.06
N ALA A 104 -5.22 -11.99 -6.96
CA ALA A 104 -5.54 -10.56 -7.04
C ALA A 104 -6.14 -10.19 -8.41
N VAL A 105 -5.51 -10.62 -9.51
CA VAL A 105 -5.95 -10.32 -10.88
C VAL A 105 -7.33 -10.94 -11.17
N SER A 106 -7.51 -12.21 -10.83
CA SER A 106 -8.76 -12.95 -11.10
C SER A 106 -9.94 -12.43 -10.27
N ASN A 107 -9.74 -12.09 -8.99
CA ASN A 107 -10.78 -11.58 -8.11
C ASN A 107 -11.40 -10.28 -8.64
N VAL A 108 -10.58 -9.39 -9.20
CA VAL A 108 -11.04 -8.11 -9.75
C VAL A 108 -11.36 -8.18 -11.24
N LYS A 109 -11.16 -9.35 -11.87
CA LYS A 109 -11.30 -9.57 -13.32
C LYS A 109 -10.52 -8.52 -14.13
N GLY A 110 -9.34 -8.18 -13.64
CA GLY A 110 -8.49 -7.13 -14.19
C GLY A 110 -7.47 -7.66 -15.18
N LYS A 111 -6.64 -6.75 -15.70
CA LYS A 111 -5.49 -7.04 -16.56
C LYS A 111 -4.21 -6.65 -15.84
N LEU A 112 -3.24 -7.57 -15.76
CA LEU A 112 -1.95 -7.30 -15.15
C LEU A 112 -1.12 -6.40 -16.08
N GLU A 113 -0.76 -5.21 -15.62
CA GLU A 113 0.07 -4.25 -16.35
C GLU A 113 1.55 -4.53 -16.13
N PHE A 114 1.94 -4.80 -14.88
CA PHE A 114 3.27 -5.28 -14.54
C PHE A 114 3.25 -6.18 -13.32
N ASP A 115 4.26 -7.05 -13.23
CA ASP A 115 4.61 -7.83 -12.05
C ASP A 115 6.14 -7.84 -11.89
N ASN A 116 6.60 -7.07 -10.90
CA ASN A 116 8.01 -6.96 -10.57
C ASN A 116 8.32 -7.78 -9.32
N LYS A 117 9.32 -8.67 -9.41
CA LYS A 117 9.90 -9.33 -8.23
C LYS A 117 10.70 -8.31 -7.43
N VAL A 118 10.40 -8.20 -6.14
CA VAL A 118 11.05 -7.26 -5.23
C VAL A 118 11.52 -7.96 -3.95
N LYS A 119 12.38 -7.30 -3.18
CA LYS A 119 12.72 -7.71 -1.82
C LYS A 119 12.36 -6.61 -0.84
N PHE A 120 11.77 -6.99 0.29
CA PHE A 120 11.45 -6.08 1.38
C PHE A 120 12.04 -6.63 2.68
N ASN A 121 12.99 -5.91 3.28
CA ASN A 121 13.72 -6.37 4.47
C ASN A 121 14.30 -7.80 4.33
N GLY A 122 14.79 -8.13 3.13
CA GLY A 122 15.34 -9.44 2.80
C GLY A 122 14.33 -10.53 2.42
N TYR A 123 13.03 -10.27 2.60
CA TYR A 123 11.95 -11.20 2.24
C TYR A 123 11.53 -11.07 0.78
N PRO A 124 11.09 -12.15 0.12
CA PRO A 124 10.60 -12.11 -1.24
C PRO A 124 9.24 -11.41 -1.33
N GLY A 125 9.01 -10.69 -2.41
CA GLY A 125 7.73 -10.04 -2.67
C GLY A 125 7.50 -9.71 -4.14
N ARG A 126 6.33 -9.12 -4.40
CA ARG A 126 5.88 -8.67 -5.71
C ARG A 126 5.39 -7.24 -5.62
N SER A 127 5.73 -6.43 -6.62
CA SER A 127 5.11 -5.13 -6.86
C SER A 127 4.37 -5.23 -8.18
N ILE A 128 3.04 -5.11 -8.13
CA ILE A 128 2.18 -5.32 -9.28
C ILE A 128 1.25 -4.14 -9.49
N LYS A 129 0.80 -3.97 -10.74
CA LYS A 129 -0.28 -3.06 -11.10
C LYS A 129 -1.32 -3.79 -11.93
N ILE A 130 -2.58 -3.62 -11.56
CA ILE A 130 -3.72 -4.25 -12.23
C ILE A 130 -4.62 -3.14 -12.78
N GLU A 131 -4.86 -3.17 -14.08
CA GLU A 131 -5.89 -2.39 -14.75
C GLU A 131 -7.27 -3.01 -14.45
N ILE A 132 -8.20 -2.19 -13.97
CA ILE A 132 -9.60 -2.54 -13.74
C ILE A 132 -10.51 -1.54 -14.46
N GLN A 133 -11.82 -1.83 -14.50
CA GLN A 133 -12.77 -0.89 -15.09
C GLN A 133 -12.73 0.47 -14.36
N GLY A 134 -12.27 1.51 -15.05
CA GLY A 134 -12.25 2.89 -14.56
C GLY A 134 -11.10 3.24 -13.62
N GLY A 135 -10.12 2.35 -13.45
CA GLY A 135 -9.03 2.61 -12.50
C GLY A 135 -7.89 1.61 -12.53
N PHE A 136 -7.00 1.77 -11.56
CA PHE A 136 -5.86 0.88 -11.34
C PHE A 136 -5.77 0.47 -9.88
N ILE A 137 -5.22 -0.72 -9.66
CA ILE A 137 -4.85 -1.23 -8.35
C ILE A 137 -3.34 -1.38 -8.32
N TYR A 138 -2.70 -0.73 -7.35
CA TYR A 138 -1.29 -0.89 -7.05
C TYR A 138 -1.14 -1.78 -5.82
N ILE A 139 -0.33 -2.83 -5.93
CA ILE A 139 -0.12 -3.78 -4.84
C ILE A 139 1.37 -4.01 -4.62
N ASN A 140 1.81 -3.98 -3.35
CA ASN A 140 3.02 -4.69 -2.94
C ASN A 140 2.64 -5.87 -2.04
N ALA A 141 3.01 -7.07 -2.44
CA ALA A 141 2.83 -8.31 -1.69
C ALA A 141 4.17 -8.80 -1.14
N TYR A 142 4.28 -9.04 0.16
CA TYR A 142 5.50 -9.48 0.83
C TYR A 142 5.22 -10.76 1.63
N LEU A 143 6.02 -11.80 1.37
CA LEU A 143 5.92 -13.08 2.07
C LEU A 143 6.98 -13.15 3.16
N VAL A 144 6.54 -12.94 4.39
CA VAL A 144 7.38 -12.82 5.58
C VAL A 144 7.22 -14.09 6.40
N GLU A 145 8.15 -15.02 6.21
CA GLU A 145 8.05 -16.38 6.75
C GLU A 145 6.76 -17.05 6.26
N ASN A 146 5.76 -17.23 7.13
CA ASN A 146 4.46 -17.80 6.79
C ASN A 146 3.34 -16.75 6.69
N SER A 147 3.67 -15.45 6.74
CA SER A 147 2.70 -14.36 6.74
C SER A 147 2.75 -13.57 5.43
N MET A 148 1.61 -13.41 4.77
CA MET A 148 1.46 -12.53 3.62
C MET A 148 1.04 -11.14 4.09
N PHE A 149 1.79 -10.13 3.69
CA PHE A 149 1.42 -8.72 3.81
C PHE A 149 1.16 -8.14 2.43
N ILE A 150 0.00 -7.51 2.23
CA ILE A 150 -0.37 -6.85 0.98
C ILE A 150 -0.68 -5.39 1.30
N THR A 151 0.10 -4.46 0.76
CA THR A 151 -0.30 -3.05 0.69
C THR A 151 -1.01 -2.83 -0.63
N GLN A 152 -2.13 -2.13 -0.60
CA GLN A 152 -2.97 -1.91 -1.78
C GLN A 152 -3.46 -0.46 -1.85
N VAL A 153 -3.40 0.12 -3.04
CA VAL A 153 -4.04 1.41 -3.37
C VAL A 153 -4.91 1.23 -4.60
N ILE A 154 -6.13 1.78 -4.57
CA ILE A 154 -7.03 1.82 -5.74
C ILE A 154 -7.22 3.27 -6.14
N CYS A 155 -6.98 3.60 -7.41
CA CYS A 155 -7.16 4.94 -7.95
C CYS A 155 -8.03 4.92 -9.21
N LEU A 156 -8.63 6.06 -9.53
CA LEU A 156 -9.29 6.26 -10.83
C LEU A 156 -8.24 6.40 -11.92
N THR A 157 -8.60 6.10 -13.18
CA THR A 157 -7.70 6.25 -14.33
C THR A 157 -7.14 7.66 -14.46
N SER A 158 -7.91 8.69 -14.12
CA SER A 158 -7.47 10.09 -14.17
C SER A 158 -6.39 10.43 -13.13
N ASN A 159 -6.27 9.63 -12.08
CA ASN A 159 -5.34 9.82 -10.97
C ASN A 159 -4.23 8.76 -10.97
N ASP A 160 -4.03 8.06 -12.09
CA ASP A 160 -2.99 7.05 -12.21
C ASP A 160 -1.59 7.65 -11.95
N GLY A 161 -0.76 6.95 -11.17
CA GLY A 161 0.58 7.40 -10.80
C GLY A 161 0.64 8.65 -9.90
N ASN A 162 -0.43 8.97 -9.16
CA ASN A 162 -0.41 10.06 -8.19
C ASN A 162 0.59 9.80 -7.04
N LYS A 163 1.07 10.89 -6.41
CA LYS A 163 2.08 10.83 -5.34
C LYS A 163 1.59 10.13 -4.07
N SER A 164 0.28 10.13 -3.84
CA SER A 164 -0.33 9.52 -2.65
C SER A 164 -0.24 7.99 -2.70
N ILE A 165 -0.16 7.39 -3.90
CA ILE A 165 0.16 5.96 -4.07
C ILE A 165 1.54 5.66 -3.46
N ASP A 166 2.58 6.35 -3.93
CA ASP A 166 3.94 6.13 -3.44
C ASP A 166 4.08 6.46 -1.95
N ARG A 167 3.42 7.53 -1.49
CA ARG A 167 3.41 7.91 -0.07
C ARG A 167 2.86 6.77 0.79
N PHE A 168 1.78 6.12 0.37
CA PHE A 168 1.21 4.99 1.09
C PHE A 168 2.11 3.76 1.04
N LEU A 169 2.45 3.32 -0.16
CA LEU A 169 3.20 2.07 -0.38
C LEU A 169 4.57 2.10 0.32
N ASN A 170 5.25 3.25 0.31
CA ASN A 170 6.56 3.42 0.95
C ASN A 170 6.47 3.68 2.46
N SER A 171 5.28 3.92 3.01
CA SER A 171 5.09 4.12 4.45
C SER A 171 4.98 2.81 5.25
N PHE A 172 4.78 1.70 4.54
CA PHE A 172 4.61 0.39 5.15
C PHE A 172 5.93 -0.13 5.73
N GLU A 173 5.88 -0.50 7.00
CA GLU A 173 7.02 -1.05 7.75
C GLU A 173 6.57 -2.22 8.61
N ILE A 174 7.46 -3.20 8.80
CA ILE A 174 7.23 -4.32 9.71
C ILE A 174 7.95 -4.03 11.03
N ILE A 175 7.24 -4.15 12.15
CA ILE A 175 7.76 -3.79 13.48
C ILE A 175 8.93 -4.69 13.90
N LYS A 176 8.96 -5.94 13.42
CA LYS A 176 10.07 -6.88 13.65
C LYS A 176 10.58 -7.41 12.32
N THR A 177 11.84 -7.11 12.02
CA THR A 177 12.54 -7.61 10.83
C THR A 177 13.43 -8.80 11.21
N LYS A 178 13.88 -9.54 10.20
CA LYS A 178 14.96 -10.53 10.32
C LYS A 178 16.29 -9.87 10.68
#